data_AF-A0A2V6N0X6-F1
#
_entry.id   AF-A0A2V6N0X6-F1
#
_cell.length_a   1.000
_cell.length_b   1.000
_cell.length_c   1.000
_cell.angle_alpha   90.00
_cell.angle_beta   90.00
_cell.angle_gamma   90.00
#
_symmetry.space_group_name_H-M   'P 1'
#
loop_
_entity.id
_entity.type
_entity.pdbx_description
1 polymer ?
#
loop_
_entity_poly.entity_id
_entity_poly.type
_entity_poly.pdbx_seq_one_letter_code
_entity_poly.pdbx_strand_id
1 'polypeptide(L)'
;MPPEVRIAYEKALHDGAVKKRFVFNGEQFANEDAMPADIRKLCDDVMGVIENNGEVTIPNGKRSEPLLTKRELAVVALCAGGIVALILARLAMS
;
A
#
# COMPACT_ATOMS: atom_id res chain seq x y z
N MET A 1 21.10 27.04 15.05
CA MET A 1 19.68 27.38 15.31
C MET A 1 19.64 28.69 16.08
N PRO A 2 18.79 29.66 15.69
CA PRO A 2 18.67 30.92 16.41
C PRO A 2 18.27 30.72 17.89
N PRO A 3 18.77 31.55 18.82
CA PRO A 3 18.55 31.36 20.27
C PRO A 3 17.08 31.22 20.66
N GLU A 4 16.20 32.01 20.04
CA GLU A 4 14.76 32.03 20.26
C GLU A 4 14.08 30.71 19.87
N VAL A 5 14.55 30.06 18.80
CA VAL A 5 14.00 28.77 18.35
C VAL A 5 14.41 27.65 19.32
N ARG A 6 15.65 27.68 19.82
CA ARG A 6 16.13 26.71 20.81
C ARG A 6 15.33 26.81 22.12
N ILE A 7 15.07 28.01 22.60
CA ILE A 7 14.29 28.25 23.83
C ILE A 7 12.85 27.75 23.65
N ALA A 8 12.21 28.03 22.52
CA ALA A 8 10.87 27.53 22.23
C ALA A 8 10.82 26.00 22.15
N TYR A 9 11.84 25.38 21.55
CA TYR A 9 11.98 23.93 21.47
C TYR A 9 12.18 23.29 22.84
N GLU A 10 13.14 23.78 23.64
CA GLU A 10 13.38 23.31 25.01
C GLU A 10 12.15 23.47 25.89
N LYS A 11 11.43 24.58 25.77
CA LYS A 11 10.16 24.80 26.48
C LYS A 11 9.10 23.79 26.07
N ALA A 12 8.93 23.52 24.77
CA ALA A 12 7.98 22.53 24.29
C ALA A 12 8.33 21.10 24.75
N LEU A 13 9.63 20.80 24.87
CA LEU A 13 10.13 19.52 25.38
C LEU A 13 9.89 19.37 26.88
N HIS A 14 10.08 20.46 27.65
CA HIS A 14 9.93 20.48 29.12
C HIS A 14 8.48 20.61 29.60
N ASP A 15 7.60 21.33 28.88
CA ASP A 15 6.19 21.48 29.23
C ASP A 15 5.39 20.18 29.02
N GLY A 16 6.01 19.12 28.47
CA GLY A 16 5.67 17.71 28.72
C GLY A 16 4.31 17.20 28.22
N ALA A 17 3.43 18.03 27.69
CA ALA A 17 2.08 17.64 27.31
C ALA A 17 1.86 17.72 25.80
N VAL A 18 2.70 17.04 25.01
CA VAL A 18 2.31 16.70 23.63
C VAL A 18 1.21 15.64 23.73
N LYS A 19 -0.04 16.10 23.82
CA LYS A 19 -1.21 15.22 23.89
C LYS A 19 -1.46 14.65 22.50
N LYS A 20 -1.10 13.38 22.29
CA LYS A 20 -1.42 12.64 21.05
C LYS A 20 -2.94 12.64 20.88
N ARG A 21 -3.41 12.98 19.68
CA ARG A 21 -4.81 12.86 19.27
C ARG A 21 -4.90 11.82 18.16
N PHE A 22 -5.82 10.89 18.31
CA PHE A 22 -6.09 9.86 17.32
C PHE A 22 -7.36 10.26 16.58
N VAL A 23 -7.23 10.68 15.32
CA VAL A 23 -8.37 11.13 14.51
C VAL A 23 -8.27 10.52 13.13
N PHE A 24 -9.34 9.86 12.68
CA PHE A 24 -9.44 9.30 11.33
C PHE A 24 -10.82 9.62 10.74
N ASN A 25 -10.86 10.16 9.52
CA ASN A 25 -12.10 10.60 8.86
C ASN A 25 -13.03 11.49 9.72
N GLY A 26 -12.46 12.30 10.60
CA GLY A 26 -13.22 13.18 11.51
C GLY A 26 -13.72 12.50 12.79
N GLU A 27 -13.56 11.18 12.90
CA GLU A 27 -13.83 10.43 14.13
C GLU A 27 -12.61 10.46 15.05
N GLN A 28 -12.83 10.83 16.31
CA GLN A 28 -11.78 10.91 17.32
C GLN A 28 -11.81 9.67 18.21
N PHE A 29 -10.65 9.01 18.34
CA PHE A 29 -10.46 7.84 19.19
C PHE A 29 -9.82 8.24 20.51
N ALA A 30 -10.22 7.53 21.59
CA ALA A 30 -9.70 7.78 22.93
C ALA A 30 -8.22 7.40 23.07
N ASN A 31 -7.79 6.38 22.33
CA ASN A 31 -6.42 5.87 22.25
C ASN A 31 -6.23 5.09 20.95
N GLU A 32 -5.01 4.61 20.74
CA GLU A 32 -4.61 3.83 19.58
C GLU A 32 -5.31 2.47 19.49
N ASP A 33 -5.56 1.82 20.64
CA ASP A 33 -6.23 0.51 20.70
C ASP A 33 -7.71 0.56 20.33
N ALA A 34 -8.33 1.74 20.46
CA ALA A 34 -9.70 1.99 20.05
C ALA A 34 -9.84 2.14 18.52
N MET A 35 -8.73 2.32 17.79
CA MET A 35 -8.77 2.40 16.32
C MET A 35 -9.02 1.01 15.71
N PRO A 36 -9.81 0.92 14.62
CA PRO A 36 -9.90 -0.28 13.79
C PRO A 36 -8.52 -0.83 13.39
N ALA A 37 -8.39 -2.15 13.36
CA ALA A 37 -7.10 -2.83 13.21
C ALA A 37 -6.39 -2.54 11.88
N ASP A 38 -7.16 -2.33 10.81
CA ASP A 38 -6.68 -1.90 9.50
C ASP A 38 -6.12 -0.48 9.51
N ILE A 39 -6.76 0.44 10.25
CA ILE A 39 -6.29 1.82 10.39
C ILE A 39 -5.03 1.88 11.25
N ARG A 40 -4.98 1.12 12.35
CA ARG A 40 -3.77 1.03 13.20
C ARG A 40 -2.57 0.53 12.38
N LYS A 41 -2.77 -0.55 11.60
CA LYS A 41 -1.73 -1.08 10.72
C LYS A 41 -1.24 -0.05 9.70
N LEU A 42 -2.14 0.74 9.10
CA LEU A 42 -1.74 1.79 8.17
C LEU A 42 -0.87 2.86 8.85
N CYS A 43 -1.21 3.26 10.08
CA CYS A 43 -0.38 4.16 10.88
C CYS A 43 1.01 3.56 11.14
N ASP A 44 1.07 2.30 11.58
CA ASP A 44 2.32 1.59 11.83
C ASP A 44 3.20 1.51 10.58
N ASP A 45 2.62 1.17 9.43
CA ASP A 45 3.33 1.06 8.14
C ASP A 45 3.96 2.42 7.75
N VAL A 46 3.23 3.54 7.94
CA VAL A 46 3.74 4.89 7.65
C VAL A 46 4.83 5.31 8.64
N MET A 47 4.63 5.05 9.94
CA MET A 47 5.62 5.36 10.96
C MET A 47 6.92 4.57 10.74
N GLY A 48 6.81 3.30 10.32
CA GLY A 48 7.97 2.47 9.98
C GLY A 48 8.81 3.02 8.81
N VAL A 49 8.20 3.70 7.84
CA VAL A 49 8.93 4.39 6.75
C VAL A 49 9.73 5.58 7.28
N ILE A 50 9.17 6.32 8.25
CA ILE A 50 9.84 7.47 8.86
C ILE A 50 11.04 7.00 9.69
N GLU A 51 10.88 5.91 10.45
CA GLU A 51 11.96 5.31 11.24
C GLU A 51 13.08 4.73 10.37
N ASN A 52 12.78 4.28 9.15
CA ASN A 52 13.75 3.79 8.17
C ASN A 52 14.38 4.91 7.33
N ASN A 53 14.61 6.10 7.91
CA ASN A 53 15.20 7.27 7.24
C ASN A 53 14.47 7.71 5.94
N GLY A 54 13.17 7.43 5.82
CA GLY A 54 12.40 7.74 4.62
C GLY A 54 12.62 6.77 3.46
N GLU A 55 13.33 5.66 3.68
CA GLU A 55 13.42 4.60 2.69
C GLU A 55 12.07 3.86 2.63
N VAL A 56 11.31 4.17 1.57
CA VAL A 56 10.02 3.56 1.30
C VAL A 56 10.23 2.13 0.82
N THR A 57 10.43 1.21 1.76
CA THR A 57 10.26 -0.21 1.50
C THR A 57 8.78 -0.52 1.54
N ILE A 58 8.11 -0.48 0.39
CA ILE A 58 6.74 -0.97 0.28
C ILE A 58 6.80 -2.45 0.65
N PRO A 59 6.15 -2.91 1.74
CA PRO A 59 6.19 -4.30 2.16
C PRO A 59 5.44 -5.10 1.11
N ASN A 60 6.21 -5.57 0.12
CA ASN A 60 5.82 -6.46 -0.95
C ASN A 60 4.38 -6.20 -1.40
N GLY A 61 4.16 -5.09 -2.12
CA GLY A 61 2.90 -4.88 -2.85
C GLY A 61 2.65 -6.17 -3.61
N LYS A 62 1.64 -6.93 -3.19
CA LYS A 62 1.44 -8.33 -3.56
C LYS A 62 1.78 -8.46 -5.03
N ARG A 63 2.94 -9.07 -5.32
CA ARG A 63 3.34 -9.41 -6.67
C ARG A 63 2.09 -9.99 -7.29
N SER A 64 1.50 -9.33 -8.28
CA SER A 64 0.31 -9.83 -8.92
C SER A 64 0.63 -11.25 -9.31
N GLU A 65 0.08 -12.22 -8.58
CA GLU A 65 0.21 -13.61 -8.98
C GLU A 65 -0.34 -13.62 -10.40
N PRO A 66 0.40 -14.19 -11.37
CA PRO A 66 -0.13 -14.27 -12.72
C PRO A 66 -1.51 -14.93 -12.61
N LEU A 67 -2.55 -14.20 -13.05
CA LEU A 67 -3.96 -14.60 -12.92
C LEU A 67 -4.24 -15.99 -13.50
N LEU A 68 -3.32 -16.48 -14.34
CA LEU A 68 -3.31 -17.81 -14.89
C LEU A 68 -1.94 -18.45 -14.67
N THR A 69 -1.96 -19.71 -14.24
CA THR A 69 -0.77 -20.56 -14.22
C THR A 69 -0.24 -20.77 -15.65
N LYS A 70 1.06 -21.11 -15.78
CA LYS A 70 1.69 -21.37 -17.10
C LYS A 70 0.91 -22.39 -17.95
N ARG A 71 0.26 -23.35 -17.28
CA ARG A 71 -0.54 -24.40 -17.93
C ARG A 71 -1.85 -23.85 -18.49
N GLU A 72 -2.54 -22.98 -17.74
CA GLU A 72 -3.76 -22.34 -18.21
C GLU A 72 -3.48 -21.38 -19.37
N LEU A 73 -2.37 -20.64 -19.32
CA LEU A 73 -1.93 -19.79 -20.43
C LEU A 73 -1.72 -20.59 -21.72
N ALA A 74 -1.11 -21.78 -21.62
CA ALA A 74 -0.89 -22.66 -22.77
C ALA A 74 -2.20 -23.19 -23.37
N VAL A 75 -3.18 -23.53 -22.52
CA VAL A 75 -4.52 -23.95 -22.97
C VAL A 75 -5.25 -22.82 -23.67
N VAL A 76 -5.23 -21.61 -23.10
CA VAL A 76 -5.86 -20.43 -23.73
C VAL A 76 -5.23 -20.12 -25.08
N ALA A 77 -3.89 -20.17 -25.18
CA ALA A 77 -3.18 -19.94 -26.43
C ALA A 77 -3.54 -20.97 -27.51
N LEU A 78 -3.66 -22.26 -27.15
CA LEU A 78 -4.10 -23.33 -28.07
C LEU A 78 -5.52 -23.12 -28.57
N CYS A 79 -6.46 -22.78 -27.68
CA CYS A 79 -7.84 -22.52 -28.06
C CYS A 79 -7.96 -21.29 -28.97
N ALA A 80 -7.33 -20.18 -28.60
CA ALA A 80 -7.34 -18.96 -29.40
C ALA A 80 -6.70 -19.18 -30.78
N GLY A 81 -5.53 -19.84 -30.81
CA GLY A 81 -4.85 -20.19 -32.07
C GLY A 81 -5.69 -21.10 -32.96
N GLY A 82 -6.34 -22.11 -32.37
CA GLY A 82 -7.23 -23.02 -33.09
C GLY A 82 -8.44 -22.30 -33.71
N ILE A 83 -9.07 -21.38 -32.96
CA ILE A 83 -10.20 -20.58 -33.47
C ILE A 83 -9.76 -19.70 -34.64
N VAL A 84 -8.63 -19.01 -34.52
CA VAL A 84 -8.08 -18.16 -35.60
C VAL A 84 -7.78 -19.01 -36.84
N ALA A 85 -7.15 -20.17 -36.67
CA ALA A 85 -6.86 -21.08 -37.78
C ALA A 85 -8.13 -21.58 -38.48
N LEU A 86 -9.18 -21.91 -37.72
CA LEU A 86 -10.47 -22.33 -38.28
C LEU A 86 -11.15 -21.20 -39.07
N ILE A 87 -11.10 -19.97 -38.59
CA ILE A 87 -11.65 -18.81 -39.30
C ILE A 87 -10.89 -18.59 -40.63
N LEU A 88 -9.56 -18.64 -40.60
CA LEU A 88 -8.74 -18.47 -41.81
C LEU A 88 -8.98 -19.59 -42.82
N ALA A 89 -9.08 -20.84 -42.36
CA ALA A 89 -9.40 -21.96 -43.24
C ALA A 89 -10.79 -21.79 -43.88
N ARG A 90 -11.78 -21.33 -43.12
CA ARG A 90 -13.12 -21.05 -43.64
C ARG A 90 -13.13 -19.93 -44.67
N LEU A 91 -12.35 -18.87 -44.47
CA LEU A 91 -12.22 -17.79 -45.44
C LEU A 91 -11.50 -18.23 -46.72
N ALA A 92 -10.51 -19.11 -46.61
CA ALA A 92 -9.77 -19.62 -47.78
C ALA A 92 -10.57 -20.63 -48.63
N MET A 93 -11.61 -21.25 -48.05
CA MET A 93 -12.50 -22.19 -48.74
C MET A 93 -13.77 -21.52 -49.31
N SER A 94 -13.96 -20.21 -49.11
CA SER A 94 -15.12 -19.44 -49.55
C SER A 94 -14.81 -18.61 -50.78
#